data_AF-A0A7Z8VRU8-F1
#
_entry.id   AF-A0A7Z8VRU8-F1
#
_cell.length_a   1.000
_cell.length_b   1.000
_cell.length_c   1.000
_cell.angle_alpha   90.00
_cell.angle_beta   90.00
_cell.angle_gamma   90.00
#
_symmetry.space_group_name_H-M   'P 1'
#
loop_
_entity.id
_entity.type
_entity.pdbx_description
1 polymer ?
#
loop_
_entity_poly.entity_id
_entity_poly.type
_entity_poly.pdbx_seq_one_letter_code
_entity_poly.pdbx_strand_id
1 'polypeptide(L)'
;MEILLIGAVACMTALILSAWLMTFARWFPIKGIDEKFLVDYKTMIRAHIDYALMALFNLAFYGSGVELPVFACWCVAIGGFTNPSVFVVAAFDPDFWNKQIWRVLTAISFIITTIGFVAVGVTFVQHAL
;
A
#
# COMPACT_ATOMS: atom_id res chain seq x y z
N MET A 1 6.05 17.98 -4.10
CA MET A 1 6.48 16.62 -4.50
C MET A 1 7.07 15.81 -3.35
N GLU A 2 7.63 16.44 -2.30
CA GLU A 2 8.17 15.75 -1.11
C GLU A 2 7.22 14.75 -0.44
N ILE A 3 5.90 14.95 -0.58
CA ILE A 3 4.91 13.99 -0.07
C ILE A 3 5.05 12.59 -0.67
N LEU A 4 5.50 12.48 -1.94
CA LEU A 4 5.80 11.20 -2.57
C LEU A 4 6.98 10.53 -1.87
N LEU A 5 8.02 11.29 -1.52
CA LEU A 5 9.17 10.77 -0.78
C LEU A 5 8.75 10.27 0.61
N ILE A 6 7.91 11.03 1.32
CA ILE A 6 7.35 10.61 2.62
C ILE A 6 6.50 9.35 2.45
N GLY A 7 5.64 9.30 1.43
CA GLY A 7 4.82 8.13 1.10
C GLY A 7 5.68 6.89 0.79
N ALA A 8 6.77 7.06 0.05
CA ALA A 8 7.74 6.00 -0.20
C ALA A 8 8.36 5.49 1.10
N VAL A 9 8.83 6.37 1.98
CA VAL A 9 9.42 5.99 3.28
C VAL A 9 8.41 5.24 4.14
N ALA A 10 7.15 5.69 4.18
CA ALA A 10 6.08 5.00 4.89
C ALA A 10 5.84 3.59 4.32
N CYS A 11 5.77 3.45 2.99
CA CYS A 11 5.60 2.15 2.33
C CYS A 11 6.82 1.22 2.56
N MET A 12 8.06 1.73 2.49
CA MET A 12 9.27 0.97 2.81
C MET A 12 9.30 0.50 4.26
N THR A 13 8.83 1.35 5.19
CA THR A 13 8.72 0.98 6.60
C THR A 13 7.69 -0.14 6.79
N ALA A 14 6.51 -0.02 6.19
CA ALA A 14 5.50 -1.08 6.23
C ALA A 14 5.97 -2.38 5.54
N LEU A 15 6.75 -2.27 4.47
CA LEU A 15 7.36 -3.39 3.76
C LEU A 15 8.29 -4.18 4.68
N ILE A 16 9.23 -3.52 5.37
CA ILE A 16 10.17 -4.21 6.25
C ILE A 16 9.46 -4.78 7.49
N LEU A 17 8.50 -4.06 8.04
CA LEU A 17 7.69 -4.55 9.17
C LEU A 17 6.89 -5.79 8.80
N SER A 18 6.26 -5.81 7.62
CA SER A 18 5.53 -6.98 7.13
C SER A 18 6.44 -8.17 6.84
N ALA A 19 7.67 -7.96 6.37
CA ALA A 19 8.66 -9.04 6.22
C ALA A 19 8.98 -9.70 7.57
N TRP A 20 9.30 -8.90 8.58
CA TRP A 20 9.58 -9.42 9.93
C TRP A 20 8.37 -10.12 10.53
N LEU A 21 7.18 -9.54 10.40
CA LEU A 21 5.93 -10.13 10.86
C LEU A 21 5.69 -11.53 10.25
N MET A 22 5.89 -11.67 8.93
CA MET A 22 5.77 -12.97 8.25
C MET A 22 6.83 -13.98 8.71
N THR A 23 8.07 -13.53 8.95
CA THR A 23 9.13 -14.39 9.51
C THR A 23 8.79 -14.83 10.92
N PHE A 24 8.33 -13.94 11.80
CA PHE A 24 7.92 -14.29 13.15
C PHE A 24 6.75 -15.27 13.14
N ALA A 25 5.74 -15.06 12.29
CA ALA A 25 4.58 -15.93 12.18
C ALA A 25 4.92 -17.36 11.71
N ARG A 26 6.07 -17.59 11.04
CA ARG A 26 6.47 -18.92 10.56
C ARG A 26 7.64 -19.54 11.32
N TRP A 27 8.62 -18.75 11.75
CA TRP A 27 9.89 -19.26 12.28
C TRP A 27 9.96 -19.25 13.81
N PHE A 28 9.15 -18.43 14.46
CA PHE A 28 9.05 -18.40 15.91
C PHE A 28 7.64 -18.83 16.32
N PRO A 29 7.37 -20.15 16.34
CA PRO A 29 6.08 -20.64 16.80
C PRO A 29 5.92 -20.33 18.29
N ILE A 30 5.28 -19.21 18.59
CA ILE A 30 4.91 -18.81 19.95
C ILE A 30 3.57 -19.47 20.22
N LYS A 31 3.56 -20.47 21.12
CA LYS A 31 2.32 -21.11 21.60
C LYS A 31 1.32 -20.05 22.08
N GLY A 32 0.27 -19.80 21.27
CA GLY A 32 -0.75 -18.76 21.48
C GLY A 32 -0.95 -17.79 20.30
N ILE A 33 0.07 -17.65 19.43
CA ILE A 33 0.05 -16.90 18.16
C ILE A 33 -0.10 -17.87 16.98
N ASP A 34 0.35 -19.10 17.16
CA ASP A 34 0.31 -20.15 16.15
C ASP A 34 -1.13 -20.47 15.70
N GLU A 35 -1.32 -20.41 14.39
CA GLU A 35 -2.54 -20.66 13.60
C GLU A 35 -3.66 -19.63 13.66
N LYS A 36 -3.79 -18.81 14.71
CA LYS A 36 -4.89 -17.83 14.83
C LYS A 36 -4.51 -16.39 14.54
N PHE A 37 -3.23 -16.01 14.64
CA PHE A 37 -2.86 -14.61 14.53
C PHE A 37 -2.84 -14.14 13.07
N LEU A 38 -2.14 -14.84 12.18
CA LEU A 38 -2.06 -14.49 10.76
C LEU A 38 -2.83 -15.53 9.95
N VAL A 39 -4.13 -15.31 9.83
CA VAL A 39 -5.09 -16.32 9.32
C VAL A 39 -4.92 -16.53 7.81
N ASP A 40 -4.58 -15.47 7.06
CA ASP A 40 -4.34 -15.56 5.62
C ASP A 40 -2.96 -15.03 5.21
N TYR A 41 -1.98 -15.92 5.23
CA TYR A 41 -0.61 -15.65 4.80
C TYR A 41 -0.50 -15.22 3.33
N LYS A 42 -1.39 -15.70 2.44
CA LYS A 42 -1.34 -15.33 1.01
C LYS A 42 -1.73 -13.86 0.84
N THR A 43 -2.74 -13.41 1.57
CA THR A 43 -3.16 -12.01 1.57
C THR A 43 -2.09 -11.11 2.17
N MET A 44 -1.36 -11.57 3.19
CA MET A 44 -0.22 -10.82 3.74
C MET A 44 0.94 -10.68 2.74
N ILE A 45 1.29 -11.73 2.00
CA ILE A 45 2.29 -11.63 0.92
C ILE A 45 1.85 -10.60 -0.13
N ARG A 46 0.55 -10.61 -0.49
CA ARG A 46 -0.01 -9.61 -1.41
C ARG A 46 0.19 -8.19 -0.89
N ALA A 47 -0.15 -7.95 0.38
CA ALA A 47 0.07 -6.65 1.03
C ALA A 47 1.55 -6.25 0.98
N HIS A 48 2.45 -7.18 1.29
CA HIS A 48 3.89 -6.95 1.27
C HIS A 48 4.39 -6.52 -0.12
N ILE A 49 4.04 -7.28 -1.17
CA ILE A 49 4.42 -6.94 -2.55
C ILE A 49 3.81 -5.59 -2.97
N ASP A 50 2.57 -5.32 -2.57
CA ASP A 50 1.90 -4.07 -2.90
C ASP A 50 2.60 -2.87 -2.24
N TYR A 51 3.04 -2.98 -0.98
CA TYR A 51 3.90 -1.95 -0.36
C TYR A 51 5.21 -1.73 -1.12
N ALA A 52 5.85 -2.79 -1.62
CA ALA A 52 7.09 -2.66 -2.40
C ALA A 52 6.84 -1.88 -3.70
N LEU A 53 5.77 -2.22 -4.42
CA LEU A 53 5.39 -1.54 -5.65
C LEU A 53 5.01 -0.08 -5.39
N MET A 54 4.22 0.19 -4.35
CA MET A 54 3.82 1.55 -4.00
C MET A 54 5.00 2.41 -3.53
N ALA A 55 5.96 1.84 -2.80
CA ALA A 55 7.21 2.53 -2.48
C ALA A 55 7.99 2.88 -3.76
N LEU A 56 8.13 1.93 -4.68
CA LEU A 56 8.83 2.13 -5.95
C LEU A 56 8.15 3.20 -6.81
N PHE A 57 6.83 3.17 -6.94
CA PHE A 57 6.10 4.19 -7.71
C PHE A 57 6.24 5.58 -7.10
N ASN A 58 6.14 5.70 -5.78
CA ASN A 58 6.35 6.98 -5.10
C ASN A 58 7.77 7.53 -5.34
N LEU A 59 8.81 6.69 -5.24
CA LEU A 59 10.19 7.08 -5.56
C LEU A 59 10.38 7.43 -7.03
N ALA A 60 9.80 6.65 -7.95
CA ALA A 60 9.90 6.88 -9.38
C ALA A 60 9.23 8.20 -9.78
N PHE A 61 8.06 8.50 -9.24
CA PHE A 61 7.34 9.74 -9.52
C PHE A 61 8.08 10.94 -8.93
N TYR A 62 8.60 10.81 -7.71
CA TYR A 62 9.43 11.85 -7.09
C TYR A 62 10.73 12.11 -7.87
N GLY A 63 11.39 11.04 -8.34
CA GLY A 63 12.64 11.10 -9.09
C GLY A 63 12.49 11.34 -10.60
N SER A 64 11.25 11.46 -11.11
CA SER A 64 10.98 11.62 -12.54
C SER A 64 11.48 12.95 -13.11
N GLY A 65 11.70 13.95 -12.26
CA GLY A 65 12.08 15.31 -12.67
C GLY A 65 10.96 16.11 -13.31
N VAL A 66 9.76 15.54 -13.46
CA VAL A 66 8.58 16.21 -14.00
C VAL A 66 7.82 16.91 -12.87
N GLU A 67 7.33 18.13 -13.12
CA GLU A 67 6.48 18.85 -12.18
C GLU A 67 5.09 18.19 -12.10
N LEU A 68 4.89 17.38 -11.07
CA LEU A 68 3.62 16.69 -10.83
C LEU A 68 2.63 17.58 -10.04
N PRO A 69 1.33 17.53 -10.36
CA PRO A 69 0.30 18.20 -9.57
C PRO A 69 0.35 17.73 -8.11
N VAL A 70 0.35 18.70 -7.18
CA VAL A 70 0.42 18.40 -5.73
C VAL A 70 -0.73 17.50 -5.30
N PHE A 71 -1.93 17.72 -5.85
CA PHE A 71 -3.10 16.87 -5.58
C PHE A 71 -2.86 15.41 -6.00
N ALA A 72 -2.30 15.17 -7.18
CA ALA A 72 -1.98 13.83 -7.66
C ALA A 72 -0.95 13.14 -6.74
N CYS A 73 0.07 13.89 -6.30
CA CYS A 73 1.08 13.39 -5.36
C CYS A 73 0.47 12.92 -4.04
N TRP A 74 -0.48 13.69 -3.49
CA TRP A 74 -1.20 13.32 -2.27
C TRP A 74 -2.08 12.07 -2.47
N CYS A 75 -2.80 11.99 -3.59
CA CYS A 75 -3.62 10.82 -3.91
C CYS A 75 -2.77 9.54 -4.04
N VAL A 76 -1.60 9.61 -4.68
CA VAL A 76 -0.68 8.47 -4.78
C VAL A 76 -0.08 8.11 -3.42
N ALA A 77 0.36 9.08 -2.63
CA ALA A 77 0.97 8.81 -1.32
C ALA A 77 -0.03 8.20 -0.33
N ILE A 78 -1.25 8.77 -0.24
CA ILE A 78 -2.31 8.26 0.64
C ILE A 78 -2.77 6.89 0.12
N GLY A 79 -3.21 6.83 -1.14
CA GLY A 79 -3.74 5.62 -1.74
C GLY A 79 -2.74 4.47 -1.77
N GLY A 80 -1.48 4.76 -2.08
CA GLY A 80 -0.39 3.78 -2.11
C GLY A 80 -0.05 3.22 -0.73
N PHE A 81 -0.35 3.93 0.36
CA PHE A 81 -0.21 3.38 1.71
C PHE A 81 -1.48 2.65 2.18
N THR A 82 -2.66 3.23 1.92
CA THR A 82 -3.94 2.68 2.41
C THR A 82 -4.37 1.42 1.66
N ASN A 83 -4.04 1.27 0.37
CA ASN A 83 -4.38 0.07 -0.41
C ASN A 83 -3.70 -1.19 0.16
N PRO A 84 -2.37 -1.24 0.31
CA PRO A 84 -1.73 -2.40 0.93
C PRO A 84 -2.20 -2.61 2.39
N SER A 85 -2.47 -1.53 3.13
CA SER A 85 -2.97 -1.59 4.51
C SER A 85 -4.28 -2.36 4.64
N VAL A 86 -5.21 -2.21 3.68
CA VAL A 86 -6.45 -2.98 3.62
C VAL A 86 -6.18 -4.48 3.60
N PHE A 87 -5.20 -4.91 2.81
CA PHE A 87 -4.81 -6.33 2.73
C PHE A 87 -4.12 -6.81 4.01
N VAL A 88 -3.35 -5.94 4.68
CA VAL A 88 -2.81 -6.27 6.01
C VAL A 88 -3.95 -6.60 6.96
N VAL A 89 -4.96 -5.71 7.08
CA VAL A 89 -6.09 -5.94 7.99
C VAL A 89 -6.87 -7.21 7.59
N ALA A 90 -7.12 -7.42 6.30
CA ALA A 90 -7.80 -8.60 5.79
C ALA A 90 -7.06 -9.91 6.11
N ALA A 91 -5.72 -9.89 6.20
CA ALA A 91 -4.94 -11.08 6.55
C ALA A 91 -5.08 -11.51 8.02
N PHE A 92 -5.56 -10.62 8.89
CA PHE A 92 -5.83 -10.87 10.31
C PHE A 92 -7.31 -11.16 10.61
N ASP A 93 -8.23 -10.86 9.69
CA ASP A 93 -9.68 -10.92 9.92
C ASP A 93 -10.39 -11.69 8.78
N PRO A 94 -10.75 -12.97 9.00
CA PRO A 94 -11.44 -13.78 7.98
C PRO A 94 -12.81 -13.21 7.57
N ASP A 95 -13.47 -12.46 8.45
CA ASP A 95 -14.76 -11.82 8.22
C ASP A 95 -14.63 -10.41 7.62
N PHE A 96 -13.42 -9.98 7.26
CA PHE A 96 -13.14 -8.65 6.75
C PHE A 96 -14.11 -8.24 5.61
N TRP A 97 -14.34 -9.13 4.66
CA TRP A 97 -15.20 -8.88 3.50
C TRP A 97 -16.70 -8.88 3.82
N ASN A 98 -17.11 -9.44 4.96
CA ASN A 98 -18.49 -9.42 5.42
C ASN A 98 -18.86 -8.06 6.04
N LYS A 99 -17.86 -7.28 6.48
CA LYS A 99 -18.05 -5.99 7.15
C LYS A 99 -18.17 -4.87 6.12
N GLN A 100 -19.33 -4.23 6.06
CA GLN A 100 -19.62 -3.15 5.09
C GLN A 100 -18.63 -1.98 5.18
N ILE A 101 -18.20 -1.62 6.39
CA ILE A 101 -17.22 -0.53 6.60
C ILE A 101 -15.91 -0.77 5.86
N TRP A 102 -15.38 -2.00 5.90
CA TRP A 102 -14.12 -2.35 5.25
C TRP A 102 -14.23 -2.35 3.73
N ARG A 103 -15.37 -2.78 3.19
CA ARG A 103 -15.66 -2.71 1.75
C ARG A 103 -15.69 -1.27 1.25
N VAL A 104 -16.33 -0.37 2.00
CA VAL A 104 -16.40 1.06 1.65
C VAL A 104 -15.02 1.71 1.72
N LEU A 105 -14.26 1.48 2.80
CA LEU A 105 -12.90 2.01 2.93
C LEU A 105 -11.97 1.51 1.83
N THR A 106 -12.06 0.23 1.49
CA THR A 106 -11.32 -0.37 0.37
C THR A 106 -11.65 0.31 -0.95
N ALA A 107 -12.94 0.51 -1.25
CA ALA A 107 -13.36 1.17 -2.48
C ALA A 107 -12.86 2.62 -2.56
N ILE A 108 -12.95 3.37 -1.45
CA ILE A 108 -12.43 4.74 -1.37
C ILE A 108 -10.93 4.77 -1.63
N SER A 109 -10.18 3.87 -0.99
CA SER A 109 -8.73 3.75 -1.16
C SER A 109 -8.35 3.49 -2.62
N PHE A 110 -9.04 2.57 -3.29
CA PHE A 110 -8.82 2.30 -4.71
C PHE A 110 -9.14 3.49 -5.60
N ILE A 111 -10.24 4.21 -5.34
CA ILE A 111 -10.61 5.40 -6.11
C ILE A 111 -9.55 6.49 -5.96
N ILE A 112 -9.10 6.78 -4.73
CA ILE A 112 -8.06 7.79 -4.47
C ILE A 112 -6.77 7.41 -5.19
N THR A 113 -6.35 6.15 -5.09
CA THR A 113 -5.15 5.66 -5.77
C THR A 113 -5.27 5.81 -7.28
N THR A 114 -6.41 5.41 -7.84
CA THR A 114 -6.66 5.50 -9.29
C THR A 114 -6.59 6.94 -9.79
N ILE A 115 -7.24 7.87 -9.07
CA ILE A 115 -7.19 9.30 -9.39
C ILE A 115 -5.74 9.81 -9.39
N GLY A 116 -4.96 9.44 -8.38
CA GLY A 116 -3.55 9.82 -8.28
C GLY A 116 -2.72 9.32 -9.46
N PHE A 117 -2.77 8.03 -9.76
CA PHE A 117 -2.00 7.43 -10.85
C PHE A 117 -2.41 7.93 -12.23
N VAL A 118 -3.71 8.09 -12.49
CA VAL A 118 -4.21 8.64 -13.76
C VAL A 118 -3.73 10.08 -13.92
N ALA A 119 -3.82 10.91 -12.88
CA ALA A 119 -3.35 12.29 -12.95
C ALA A 119 -1.85 12.38 -13.22
N VAL A 120 -1.03 11.54 -12.55
CA VAL A 120 0.42 11.43 -12.83
C VAL A 120 0.66 11.01 -14.28
N GLY A 121 -0.05 9.99 -14.78
CA GLY A 121 0.09 9.51 -16.15
C GLY A 121 -0.26 10.57 -17.19
N VAL A 122 -1.35 11.32 -16.98
CA VAL A 122 -1.73 12.46 -17.84
C VAL A 122 -0.63 13.52 -17.84
N THR A 123 -0.07 13.87 -16.69
CA THR A 123 1.04 14.83 -16.61
C THR A 123 2.29 14.34 -17.34
N PHE A 124 2.64 13.07 -17.23
CA PHE A 124 3.77 12.51 -17.99
C PHE A 124 3.54 12.55 -19.50
N VAL A 125 2.34 12.22 -19.97
CA VAL A 125 1.99 12.32 -21.39
C VAL A 125 2.07 13.78 -21.86
N GLN A 126 1.56 14.73 -21.08
CA GLN A 126 1.63 16.16 -21.40
C GLN A 126 3.06 16.71 -21.40
N HIS A 127 3.96 16.14 -20.59
CA HIS A 127 5.37 16.53 -20.59
C HIS A 127 6.15 15.95 -21.78
N ALA A 128 5.74 14.79 -22.27
CA ALA A 128 6.41 14.09 -23.38
C ALA A 128 5.99 14.58 -24.77
N LEU A 129 4.82 15.22 -24.89
CA LEU A 129 4.26 15.77 -26.12
C LEU A 129 4.53 17.28 -26.24
#